data_AF-A0A3N4K9Q2-F1
#
_entry.id   AF-A0A3N4K9Q2-F1
#
_cell.length_a   1.000
_cell.length_b   1.000
_cell.length_c   1.000
_cell.angle_alpha   90.00
_cell.angle_beta   90.00
_cell.angle_gamma   90.00
#
_symmetry.space_group_name_H-M   'P 1'
#
loop_
_entity.id
_entity.type
_entity.pdbx_description
1 polymer ?
#
loop_
_entity_poly.entity_id
_entity_poly.type
_entity_poly.pdbx_seq_one_letter_code
_entity_poly.pdbx_strand_id
1 'polypeptide(L)' 'MPKTINGKRRESRKLECIEVLELQAQGFTHHQIADRTTVSKLNVAKILCKWKVM' A
#
# COMPACT_ATOMS: atom_id res chain seq x y z
N MET A 1 7.79 30.41 5.61
CA MET A 1 7.35 29.13 6.23
C MET A 1 6.91 28.18 5.11
N PRO A 2 7.75 27.26 4.61
CA PRO A 2 7.27 26.32 3.59
C PRO A 2 6.34 25.30 4.25
N LYS A 3 5.07 25.35 3.84
CA LYS A 3 3.98 24.49 4.30
C LYS A 3 4.25 23.02 3.91
N THR A 4 4.28 22.18 4.94
CA THR A 4 3.68 20.82 4.96
C THR A 4 4.08 19.82 3.88
N ILE A 5 5.37 19.47 3.79
CA ILE A 5 5.84 18.23 3.12
C ILE A 5 5.20 16.95 3.71
N ASN A 6 4.78 17.00 4.98
CA ASN A 6 4.22 15.85 5.69
C ASN A 6 2.80 15.46 5.24
N GLY A 7 2.01 16.41 4.69
CA GLY A 7 0.64 16.12 4.22
C GLY A 7 0.64 15.20 2.99
N LYS A 8 1.47 15.52 1.99
CA LYS A 8 1.59 14.74 0.75
C LYS A 8 2.03 13.30 1.01
N ARG A 9 3.01 13.08 1.89
CA ARG A 9 3.48 11.72 2.23
C ARG A 9 2.40 10.85 2.88
N ARG A 10 1.49 11.45 3.65
CA ARG A 10 0.41 10.71 4.32
C ARG A 10 -0.67 10.29 3.34
N GLU A 11 -0.98 11.15 2.37
CA GLU A 11 -1.94 10.84 1.29
C GLU A 11 -1.40 9.75 0.35
N SER A 12 -0.13 9.84 -0.07
CA SER A 12 0.48 8.80 -0.92
C SER A 12 0.43 7.41 -0.28
N ARG A 13 0.75 7.31 1.03
CA ARG A 13 0.65 6.03 1.76
C ARG A 13 -0.77 5.48 1.84
N LYS A 14 -1.79 6.36 1.88
CA LYS A 14 -3.19 5.93 1.91
C LYS A 14 -3.60 5.35 0.56
N LEU A 15 -3.18 5.98 -0.54
CA LEU A 15 -3.42 5.49 -1.90
C LEU A 15 -2.71 4.14 -2.14
N GLU A 16 -1.44 4.03 -1.77
CA GLU A 16 -0.68 2.76 -1.85
C GLU A 16 -1.37 1.62 -1.10
N CYS A 17 -1.97 1.91 0.06
CA CYS A 17 -2.69 0.92 0.84
C CYS A 17 -3.98 0.44 0.16
N ILE A 18 -4.73 1.35 -0.47
CA ILE A 18 -5.97 1.02 -1.18
C ILE A 18 -5.64 0.15 -2.40
N GLU A 19 -4.64 0.54 -3.18
CA GLU A 19 -4.21 -0.19 -4.38
C GLU A 19 -3.76 -1.62 -4.06
N VAL A 20 -2.99 -1.80 -2.98
CA VAL A 20 -2.57 -3.14 -2.50
C VAL A 20 -3.77 -4.01 -2.11
N LEU A 21 -4.79 -3.44 -1.46
CA LEU A 21 -5.98 -4.18 -1.04
C LEU A 21 -6.88 -4.56 -2.23
N GLU A 22 -7.05 -3.65 -3.20
CA GLU A 22 -7.81 -3.93 -4.43
C GLU A 22 -7.17 -5.05 -5.25
N LEU A 23 -5.84 -5.03 -5.40
CA LEU A 23 -5.12 -6.11 -6.09
C LEU A 23 -5.21 -7.44 -5.33
N GLN A 24 -5.12 -7.42 -4.00
CA GLN A 24 -5.31 -8.64 -3.22
C GLN A 24 -6.73 -9.20 -3.36
N ALA A 25 -7.75 -8.34 -3.39
CA ALA A 25 -9.15 -8.75 -3.60
C ALA A 25 -9.39 -9.35 -4.99
N GLN A 26 -8.63 -8.91 -5.99
CA GLN A 26 -8.60 -9.50 -7.34
C GLN A 26 -7.85 -10.85 -7.39
N GLY A 27 -7.27 -11.31 -6.28
CA GLY A 27 -6.58 -12.59 -6.18
C GLY A 27 -5.09 -12.54 -6.56
N PHE A 28 -4.51 -11.35 -6.71
CA PHE A 28 -3.07 -11.22 -6.96
C PHE A 28 -2.25 -11.69 -5.75
N THR A 29 -1.12 -12.31 -6.02
CA THR A 29 -0.15 -12.71 -4.98
C THR A 29 0.70 -11.53 -4.53
N HIS A 30 1.29 -11.61 -3.33
CA HIS A 30 2.16 -10.56 -2.79
C HIS A 30 3.27 -10.12 -3.76
N HIS A 31 3.83 -11.06 -4.53
CA HIS A 31 4.87 -10.75 -5.51
C HIS A 31 4.33 -9.92 -6.66
N GLN A 32 3.21 -10.34 -7.24
CA GLN A 32 2.58 -9.62 -8.36
C GLN A 32 2.11 -8.23 -7.95
N ILE A 33 1.62 -8.06 -6.72
CA ILE A 33 1.23 -6.75 -6.18
C ILE A 33 2.44 -5.83 -6.09
N ALA A 34 3.56 -6.31 -5.57
CA ALA A 34 4.78 -5.51 -5.47
C ALA A 34 5.43 -5.20 -6.82
N ASP A 35 5.22 -6.07 -7.83
CA ASP A 35 5.73 -5.83 -9.18
C ASP A 35 4.82 -4.84 -9.96
N ARG A 36 3.53 -4.74 -9.60
CA ARG A 36 2.56 -3.80 -10.22
C ARG A 36 2.51 -2.43 -9.55
N THR A 37 2.87 -2.36 -8.27
CA THR A 37 2.82 -1.12 -7.48
C THR A 37 4.24 -0.63 -7.19
N THR A 38 4.39 0.62 -6.74
CA THR A 38 5.67 1.12 -6.24
C THR A 38 5.98 0.67 -4.81
N VAL A 39 5.17 -0.24 -4.25
CA VAL A 39 5.24 -0.68 -2.86
C VAL A 39 6.15 -1.90 -2.75
N SER A 40 7.11 -1.84 -1.84
CA SER A 40 8.01 -2.98 -1.61
C SER A 40 7.25 -4.20 -1.08
N LYS A 41 7.72 -5.41 -1.43
CA LYS A 41 7.14 -6.70 -0.97
C LYS A 41 6.90 -6.75 0.55
N LEU A 42 7.85 -6.20 1.33
CA LEU A 42 7.74 -6.13 2.79
C LEU A 42 6.60 -5.21 3.25
N ASN A 43 6.40 -4.07 2.58
CA ASN A 43 5.29 -3.17 2.89
C ASN A 43 3.94 -3.72 2.43
N VAL A 44 3.88 -4.40 1.28
CA VAL A 44 2.68 -5.14 0.85
C VAL A 44 2.27 -6.15 1.92
N ALA A 45 3.21 -6.98 2.40
CA ALA A 45 2.95 -7.94 3.46
C ALA A 45 2.46 -7.27 4.76
N LYS A 46 3.05 -6.13 5.15
CA LYS A 46 2.59 -5.36 6.32
C LYS A 46 1.18 -4.79 6.15
N ILE A 47 0.87 -4.24 4.99
CA ILE A 47 -0.46 -3.71 4.67
C ILE A 47 -1.49 -4.84 4.75
N LEU A 48 -1.24 -5.95 4.07
CA LEU A 48 -2.16 -7.08 4.05
C LEU A 48 -2.30 -7.71 5.44
N CYS A 49 -1.21 -7.89 6.18
CA CYS A 49 -1.26 -8.41 7.55
C CYS A 49 -2.08 -7.51 8.49
N LYS A 50 -1.94 -6.19 8.37
CA LYS A 50 -2.72 -5.23 9.17
C LYS A 50 -4.23 -5.29 8.87
N TRP A 51 -4.60 -5.58 7.63
CA TRP A 51 -6.00 -5.61 7.17
C TRP A 51 -6.64 -7.01 7.20
N LYS A 52 -5.84 -8.09 7.26
CA LYS A 52 -6.31 -9.48 7.39
C LYS A 52 -6.77 -9.81 8.83
N VAL A 53 -6.74 -8.86 9.75
CA VAL A 53 -7.28 -9.00 11.11
C VAL A 53 -8.74 -8.50 11.10
N MET A 54 -9.62 -9.29 10.47
CA MET A 54 -11.03 -9.54 10.81
C MET A 54 -11.65 -10.50 9.80
#